data_AF-A0A9X9F3T3-F1
#
_entry.id   AF-A0A9X9F3T3-F1
#
_cell.length_a   1.000
_cell.length_b   1.000
_cell.length_c   1.000
_cell.angle_alpha   90.00
_cell.angle_beta   90.00
_cell.angle_gamma   90.00
#
_symmetry.space_group_name_H-M   'P 1'
#
loop_
_entity.id
_entity.type
_entity.pdbx_description
1 polymer ?
#
loop_
_entity_poly.entity_id
_entity_poly.type
_entity_poly.pdbx_seq_one_letter_code
_entity_poly.pdbx_strand_id
1 'polypeptide(L)'
;SLFTERAVTYRMQNGFEHNQVSICVVVQKMVFPVASGILFTADPITSNRKVLSIDASFGLGEALVSGLVSADNYKVKEDEIVEKVIATKKLAIYGRKEGGTERKKIAPNKQKVQTLTERQILQLASIGRQIEAYFGCP
;
A
#
# COMPACT_ATOMS: atom_id res chain seq x y z
N SER A 1 -13.99 -10.28 -8.51
CA SER A 1 -15.24 -10.41 -9.28
C SER A 1 -16.32 -10.97 -8.37
N LEU A 2 -17.60 -10.61 -8.59
CA LEU A 2 -18.71 -10.87 -7.66
C LEU A 2 -19.14 -12.34 -7.60
N PHE A 3 -18.91 -13.09 -8.67
CA PHE A 3 -19.36 -14.49 -8.81
C PHE A 3 -18.20 -15.50 -8.82
N THR A 4 -17.02 -15.10 -8.34
CA THR A 4 -15.94 -16.07 -8.11
C THR A 4 -16.32 -16.98 -6.94
N GLU A 5 -15.85 -18.24 -6.96
CA GLU A 5 -16.09 -19.21 -5.88
C GLU A 5 -15.78 -18.62 -4.49
N ARG A 6 -14.62 -17.97 -4.34
CA ARG A 6 -14.24 -17.27 -3.10
C ARG A 6 -15.27 -16.23 -2.64
N ALA A 7 -15.87 -15.47 -3.56
CA ALA A 7 -16.86 -14.44 -3.23
C ALA A 7 -18.22 -15.04 -2.86
N VAL A 8 -18.63 -16.11 -3.54
CA VAL A 8 -19.86 -16.86 -3.23
C VAL A 8 -19.75 -17.51 -1.85
N THR A 9 -18.67 -18.24 -1.59
CA THR A 9 -18.43 -18.90 -0.30
C THR A 9 -18.39 -17.90 0.85
N TYR A 10 -17.71 -16.75 0.68
CA TYR A 10 -17.68 -15.69 1.69
C TYR A 10 -19.09 -15.15 2.00
N ARG A 11 -19.93 -14.93 0.98
CA ARG A 11 -21.32 -14.48 1.19
C ARG A 11 -22.14 -15.52 1.94
N MET A 12 -22.06 -16.79 1.54
CA MET A 12 -22.78 -17.87 2.23
C MET A 12 -22.38 -17.96 3.70
N GLN A 13 -21.07 -17.87 4.00
CA GLN A 13 -20.54 -17.91 5.37
C GLN A 13 -21.00 -16.73 6.23
N ASN A 14 -21.26 -15.56 5.63
CA ASN A 14 -21.68 -14.35 6.34
C ASN A 14 -23.18 -14.05 6.19
N GLY A 15 -23.97 -14.98 5.63
CA GLY A 15 -25.43 -14.83 5.49
C GLY A 15 -25.87 -13.74 4.50
N PHE A 16 -25.03 -13.39 3.52
CA PHE A 16 -25.40 -12.42 2.49
C PHE A 16 -26.17 -13.06 1.32
N GLU A 17 -27.41 -12.63 1.14
CA GLU A 17 -28.25 -13.02 0.01
C GLU A 17 -27.63 -12.59 -1.33
N HIS A 18 -27.59 -13.50 -2.29
CA HIS A 18 -26.86 -13.29 -3.56
C HIS A 18 -27.50 -12.22 -4.46
N ASN A 19 -28.82 -12.01 -4.32
CA ASN A 19 -29.59 -11.03 -5.08
C ASN A 19 -29.54 -9.62 -4.48
N GLN A 20 -28.95 -9.42 -3.30
CA GLN A 20 -28.86 -8.12 -2.63
C GLN A 20 -27.50 -7.42 -2.80
N VAL A 21 -26.55 -8.03 -3.53
CA VAL A 21 -25.21 -7.46 -3.70
C VAL A 21 -25.07 -6.82 -5.08
N SER A 22 -24.84 -5.51 -5.09
CA SER A 22 -24.51 -4.74 -6.29
C SER A 22 -23.02 -4.41 -6.33
N ILE A 23 -22.45 -4.22 -7.52
CA ILE A 23 -21.07 -3.78 -7.71
C ILE A 23 -21.04 -2.39 -8.35
N CYS A 24 -20.23 -1.51 -7.78
CA CYS A 24 -19.87 -0.23 -8.39
C CYS A 24 -18.43 -0.34 -8.94
N VAL A 25 -18.21 0.16 -10.15
CA VAL A 25 -16.89 0.17 -10.78
C VAL A 25 -16.27 1.56 -10.65
N VAL A 26 -15.14 1.65 -9.96
CA VAL A 26 -14.35 2.88 -9.87
C VAL A 26 -13.39 2.93 -11.06
N VAL A 27 -13.52 3.96 -11.89
CA VAL A 27 -12.58 4.26 -12.98
C VAL A 27 -11.70 5.42 -12.57
N GLN A 28 -10.43 5.13 -12.30
CA GLN A 28 -9.44 6.12 -11.87
C GLN A 28 -8.34 6.29 -12.95
N LYS A 29 -7.89 7.52 -13.15
CA LYS A 29 -6.74 7.80 -14.01
C LYS A 29 -5.48 7.12 -13.47
N MET A 30 -4.78 6.39 -14.32
CA MET A 30 -3.55 5.69 -13.95
C MET A 30 -2.42 6.68 -13.61
N VAL A 31 -1.72 6.41 -12.51
CA VAL A 31 -0.49 7.09 -12.11
C VAL A 31 0.70 6.18 -12.43
N PHE A 32 1.80 6.74 -12.92
CA PHE A 32 3.06 6.03 -13.17
C PHE A 32 4.08 6.37 -12.06
N PRO A 33 4.00 5.73 -10.89
CA PRO A 33 4.77 6.10 -9.72
C PRO A 33 6.23 5.65 -9.82
N VAL A 34 7.11 6.43 -9.17
CA VAL A 34 8.45 5.97 -8.81
C VAL A 34 8.38 5.01 -7.61
N ALA A 35 7.53 5.34 -6.64
CA ALA A 35 7.29 4.56 -5.44
C ALA A 35 5.78 4.53 -5.11
N SER A 36 5.35 3.43 -4.50
CA SER A 36 3.99 3.24 -4.00
C SER A 36 4.03 2.46 -2.69
N GLY A 37 2.92 2.47 -1.96
CA GLY A 37 2.93 1.97 -0.60
C GLY A 37 1.56 1.89 0.06
N ILE A 38 1.60 1.47 1.31
CA ILE A 38 0.47 1.44 2.24
C ILE A 38 0.86 2.30 3.45
N LEU A 39 -0.10 3.05 3.98
CA LEU A 39 0.08 3.83 5.20
C LEU A 39 -1.02 3.42 6.19
N PHE A 40 -0.61 3.14 7.43
CA PHE A 40 -1.50 2.95 8.56
C PHE A 40 -1.25 4.06 9.58
N THR A 41 -2.29 4.78 9.98
CA THR A 41 -2.23 5.87 10.97
C THR A 41 -2.12 5.38 12.41
N ALA A 42 -2.28 4.06 12.62
CA ALA A 42 -1.93 3.35 13.84
C ALA A 42 -1.01 2.17 13.53
N ASP A 43 -0.12 1.81 14.45
CA ASP A 43 0.74 0.64 14.28
C ASP A 43 -0.12 -0.64 14.18
N PRO A 44 -0.09 -1.37 13.06
CA PRO A 44 -0.97 -2.52 12.84
C PRO A 44 -0.66 -3.72 13.73
N ILE A 45 0.52 -3.76 14.37
CA ILE A 45 0.95 -4.85 15.26
C ILE A 45 0.53 -4.53 16.70
N THR A 46 0.79 -3.30 17.15
CA THR A 46 0.58 -2.90 18.56
C THR A 46 -0.72 -2.12 18.78
N SER A 47 -1.43 -1.75 17.72
CA SER A 47 -2.58 -0.83 17.74
C SER A 47 -2.25 0.56 18.33
N ASN A 48 -0.97 0.92 18.43
CA ASN A 48 -0.55 2.20 18.96
C ASN A 48 -0.88 3.33 17.97
N ARG A 49 -1.94 4.09 18.25
CA ARG A 49 -2.42 5.20 17.41
C ARG A 49 -1.45 6.37 17.31
N LYS A 50 -0.48 6.49 18.22
CA LYS A 50 0.56 7.53 18.15
C LYS A 50 1.65 7.20 17.13
N VAL A 51 1.74 5.94 16.69
CA VAL A 51 2.74 5.47 15.74
C VAL A 51 2.08 5.22 14.40
N LEU A 52 2.56 5.89 13.37
CA LEU A 52 2.13 5.72 11.99
C LEU A 52 3.15 4.81 11.28
N SER A 53 2.67 3.83 10.52
CA SER A 53 3.49 2.88 9.77
C SER A 53 3.34 3.11 8.26
N ILE A 54 4.44 3.10 7.52
CA ILE A 54 4.48 3.26 6.06
C ILE A 54 5.25 2.10 5.48
N ASP A 55 4.59 1.32 4.62
CA ASP A 55 5.25 0.35 3.74
C ASP A 55 5.43 0.95 2.36
N ALA A 56 6.66 0.98 1.84
CA ALA A 56 6.97 1.56 0.53
C ALA A 56 7.85 0.65 -0.33
N SER A 57 7.50 0.51 -1.61
CA SER A 57 8.32 -0.17 -2.61
C SER A 57 8.34 0.59 -3.94
N PHE A 58 9.20 0.15 -4.86
CA PHE A 58 9.35 0.77 -6.17
C PHE A 58 8.23 0.36 -7.14
N GLY A 59 7.81 1.28 -8.00
CA GLY A 59 6.80 1.03 -9.03
C GLY A 59 5.37 1.01 -8.47
N LEU A 60 4.50 0.24 -9.11
CA LEU A 60 3.05 0.16 -8.84
C LEU A 60 2.71 -0.62 -7.57
N GLY A 61 1.69 -0.13 -6.84
CA GLY A 61 1.30 -0.65 -5.53
C GLY A 61 0.64 -2.03 -5.57
N GLU A 62 0.13 -2.45 -6.72
CA GLU A 62 -0.46 -3.78 -6.93
C GLU A 62 0.51 -4.91 -6.52
N ALA A 63 1.81 -4.71 -6.78
CA ALA A 63 2.84 -5.68 -6.45
C ALA A 63 2.96 -5.90 -4.94
N LEU A 64 2.79 -4.82 -4.17
CA LEU A 64 2.85 -4.82 -2.72
C LEU A 64 1.60 -5.47 -2.12
N VAL A 65 0.42 -5.06 -2.60
CA VAL A 65 -0.88 -5.60 -2.14
C VAL A 65 -1.02 -7.10 -2.45
N SER A 66 -0.42 -7.56 -3.55
CA SER A 66 -0.40 -8.98 -3.93
C SER A 66 0.63 -9.81 -3.17
N GLY A 67 1.43 -9.22 -2.27
CA GLY A 67 2.49 -9.92 -1.52
C GLY A 67 3.66 -10.39 -2.38
N LEU A 68 3.81 -9.84 -3.59
CA LEU A 68 4.81 -10.29 -4.57
C LEU A 68 6.17 -9.60 -4.40
N VAL A 69 6.23 -8.49 -3.67
CA VAL A 69 7.45 -7.70 -3.49
C VAL A 69 7.66 -7.34 -2.03
N SER A 70 8.93 -7.27 -1.62
CA SER A 70 9.30 -6.69 -0.33
C SER A 70 9.16 -5.17 -0.38
N ALA A 71 8.92 -4.54 0.77
CA ALA A 71 8.84 -3.10 0.95
C ALA A 71 9.70 -2.67 2.13
N ASP A 72 10.17 -1.43 2.07
CA ASP A 72 10.71 -0.76 3.25
C ASP A 72 9.56 -0.46 4.21
N ASN A 73 9.83 -0.56 5.51
CA ASN A 73 8.89 -0.16 6.56
C ASN A 73 9.48 1.04 7.31
N TYR A 74 8.68 2.10 7.45
CA TYR A 74 9.04 3.30 8.20
C TYR A 74 8.01 3.53 9.29
N LYS A 75 8.47 3.84 10.51
CA LYS A 75 7.59 4.26 11.59
C LYS A 75 7.83 5.70 11.96
N VAL A 76 6.74 6.45 12.10
CA VAL A 76 6.74 7.87 12.46
C VAL A 76 5.92 8.07 13.73
N LYS A 77 6.47 8.81 14.68
CA LYS A 77 5.79 9.20 15.92
C LYS A 77 6.11 10.66 16.18
N GLU A 78 5.09 11.48 16.44
CA GLU A 78 5.26 12.90 16.78
C GLU A 78 6.15 13.65 15.75
N ASP A 79 5.89 13.42 14.45
CA ASP A 79 6.63 13.99 13.32
C ASP A 79 8.13 13.62 13.25
N GLU A 80 8.56 12.60 14.00
CA GLU A 80 9.91 12.05 13.95
C GLU A 80 9.91 10.60 13.42
N ILE A 81 10.91 10.27 12.61
CA ILE A 81 11.11 8.89 12.14
C ILE A 81 11.78 8.08 13.26
N VAL A 82 11.02 7.19 13.87
CA VAL A 82 11.50 6.36 14.99
C VAL A 82 12.07 5.01 14.54
N GLU A 83 11.70 4.53 13.36
CA GLU A 83 12.20 3.26 12.83
C GLU A 83 12.28 3.29 11.29
N LYS A 84 13.33 2.68 10.74
CA LYS A 84 13.50 2.45 9.30
C LYS A 84 14.03 1.04 9.06
N VAL A 85 13.23 0.21 8.40
CA VAL A 85 13.61 -1.13 7.95
C VAL A 85 13.71 -1.10 6.43
N ILE A 86 14.91 -1.28 5.90
CA ILE A 86 15.15 -1.27 4.45
C ILE A 86 15.18 -2.70 3.92
N ALA A 87 14.19 -3.04 3.09
CA ALA A 87 14.10 -4.36 2.49
C ALA A 87 14.93 -4.47 1.21
N THR A 88 15.31 -5.71 0.88
CA THR A 88 15.96 -6.04 -0.39
C THR A 88 14.90 -6.21 -1.48
N LYS A 89 14.62 -5.13 -2.20
CA LYS A 89 13.58 -5.07 -3.24
C LYS A 89 14.12 -5.63 -4.55
N LYS A 90 13.83 -6.90 -4.85
CA LYS A 90 14.35 -7.60 -6.05
C LYS A 90 13.55 -7.36 -7.32
N LEU A 91 12.27 -7.02 -7.18
CA LEU A 91 11.31 -6.90 -8.27
C LEU A 91 10.44 -5.66 -8.05
N ALA A 92 10.03 -5.01 -9.14
CA ALA A 92 9.00 -3.98 -9.17
C ALA A 92 8.09 -4.17 -10.38
N ILE A 93 6.85 -3.69 -10.28
CA ILE A 93 5.88 -3.66 -11.38
C ILE A 93 5.77 -2.23 -11.90
N TYR A 94 5.79 -2.04 -13.21
CA TYR A 94 5.63 -0.75 -13.86
C TYR A 94 4.48 -0.79 -14.86
N GLY A 95 3.77 0.33 -15.02
CA GLY A 95 2.76 0.47 -16.06
C GLY A 95 3.42 0.73 -17.42
N ARG A 96 2.81 0.23 -18.49
CA ARG A 96 3.23 0.49 -19.87
C ARG A 96 2.38 1.59 -20.51
N LYS A 97 2.95 2.34 -21.46
CA LYS A 97 2.23 3.43 -22.13
C LYS A 97 1.13 2.89 -23.06
N GLU A 98 1.40 1.75 -23.68
CA GLU A 98 0.52 1.01 -24.58
C GLU A 98 -0.57 0.19 -23.85
N GLY A 99 -0.57 0.21 -22.51
CA GLY A 99 -1.49 -0.55 -21.68
C GLY A 99 -0.86 -1.80 -21.05
N GLY A 100 -1.42 -2.21 -19.92
CA GLY A 100 -0.90 -3.33 -19.12
C GLY A 100 0.28 -2.97 -18.22
N THR A 101 0.88 -4.00 -17.63
CA THR A 101 1.97 -3.88 -16.66
C THR A 101 3.16 -4.75 -17.05
N GLU A 102 4.34 -4.43 -16.52
CA GLU A 102 5.55 -5.24 -16.65
C GLU A 102 6.26 -5.44 -15.33
N ARG A 103 6.75 -6.66 -15.12
CA ARG A 103 7.60 -7.01 -13.99
C ARG A 103 9.06 -6.80 -14.39
N LYS A 104 9.78 -5.97 -13.65
CA LYS A 104 11.22 -5.72 -13.85
C LYS A 104 12.02 -6.11 -12.62
N LYS A 105 13.14 -6.79 -12.85
CA LYS A 105 14.16 -7.02 -11.81
C LYS A 105 14.86 -5.71 -11.49
N ILE A 106 15.07 -5.45 -10.22
CA ILE A 106 15.78 -4.26 -9.75
C ILE A 106 17.28 -4.58 -9.76
N ALA A 107 18.08 -3.66 -10.30
CA ALA A 107 19.53 -3.81 -10.33
C ALA A 107 20.09 -3.97 -8.91
N PRO A 108 21.08 -4.85 -8.67
CA PRO A 108 21.58 -5.18 -7.32
C PRO A 108 21.93 -3.96 -6.46
N ASN A 109 22.53 -2.93 -7.07
CA ASN A 109 22.90 -1.67 -6.40
C ASN A 109 21.70 -0.84 -5.94
N LYS A 110 20.51 -1.05 -6.52
CA LYS A 110 19.27 -0.34 -6.16
C LYS A 110 18.37 -1.12 -5.20
N GLN A 111 18.61 -2.42 -4.99
CA GLN A 111 17.70 -3.26 -4.20
C GLN A 111 17.64 -2.86 -2.73
N LYS A 112 18.73 -2.31 -2.17
CA LYS A 112 18.83 -1.83 -0.79
C LYS A 112 18.78 -0.30 -0.67
N VAL A 113 18.42 0.40 -1.75
CA VAL A 113 18.21 1.85 -1.69
C VAL A 113 16.88 2.10 -0.97
N GLN A 114 16.87 3.08 -0.06
CA GLN A 114 15.67 3.53 0.62
C GLN A 114 14.68 4.10 -0.41
N THR A 115 13.43 3.64 -0.35
CA THR A 115 12.39 3.96 -1.33
C THR A 115 11.96 5.42 -1.26
N LEU A 116 11.72 5.94 -0.05
CA LEU A 116 11.32 7.32 0.20
C LEU A 116 12.42 8.08 0.91
N THR A 117 12.65 9.35 0.56
CA THR A 117 13.51 10.23 1.36
C THR A 117 12.86 10.55 2.71
N GLU A 118 13.64 10.93 3.72
CA GLU A 118 13.09 11.28 5.04
C GLU A 118 12.05 12.40 4.97
N ARG A 119 12.31 13.43 4.14
CA ARG A 119 11.34 14.49 3.87
C ARG A 119 10.02 13.95 3.31
N GLN A 120 10.08 12.98 2.39
CA GLN A 120 8.88 12.37 1.83
C GLN A 120 8.15 11.49 2.86
N ILE A 121 8.88 10.80 3.75
CA ILE A 121 8.30 10.00 4.83
C ILE A 121 7.48 10.90 5.76
N LEU A 122 8.07 12.00 6.24
CA LEU A 122 7.39 12.95 7.13
C LEU A 122 6.21 13.66 6.44
N GLN A 123 6.38 14.04 5.18
CA GLN A 123 5.29 14.63 4.40
C GLN A 123 4.11 13.65 4.24
N LEU A 124 4.39 12.38 3.95
CA LEU A 124 3.34 11.37 3.80
C LEU A 124 2.65 11.07 5.15
N ALA A 125 3.42 11.04 6.25
CA ALA A 125 2.87 10.90 7.59
C ALA A 125 1.91 12.06 7.94
N SER A 126 2.30 13.30 7.63
CA SER A 126 1.43 14.48 7.82
C SER A 126 0.12 14.38 7.02
N ILE A 127 0.19 13.96 5.75
CA ILE A 127 -1.00 13.73 4.92
C ILE A 127 -1.88 12.64 5.54
N GLY A 128 -1.30 11.53 6.00
CA GLY A 128 -2.03 10.45 6.66
C GLY A 128 -2.79 10.93 7.90
N ARG A 129 -2.16 11.76 8.73
CA ARG A 129 -2.79 12.36 9.91
C ARG A 129 -3.91 13.35 9.56
N GLN A 130 -3.77 14.11 8.48
CA GLN A 130 -4.86 14.98 8.00
C GLN A 130 -6.08 14.17 7.54
N ILE A 131 -5.86 13.05 6.86
CA ILE A 131 -6.92 12.13 6.44
C ILE A 131 -7.60 11.51 7.67
N GLU A 132 -6.83 11.01 8.64
CA GLU A 132 -7.37 10.48 9.91
C GLU A 132 -8.20 11.53 10.65
N ALA A 133 -7.72 12.77 10.76
CA ALA A 133 -8.44 13.85 11.42
C ALA A 133 -9.78 14.15 10.74
N TYR A 134 -9.84 14.04 9.41
CA TYR A 134 -11.08 14.21 8.65
C TYR A 134 -12.07 13.07 8.89
N PHE A 135 -11.62 11.81 8.91
CA PHE A 135 -12.49 10.64 9.10
C PHE A 135 -12.82 10.34 10.57
N GLY A 136 -12.01 10.84 11.52
CA GLY A 136 -12.20 10.64 12.96
C GLY A 136 -11.78 9.26 13.49
N CYS A 137 -11.23 8.40 12.63
CA CYS A 137 -10.75 7.07 13.01
C CYS A 137 -9.50 6.68 12.22
N PRO A 138 -8.65 5.77 12.77
CA PRO A 138 -7.60 5.11 12.00
C PRO A 138 -8.12 4.29 10.82
#